data_AF-A0A7G5XM39-F1
#
_entry.id   AF-A0A7G5XM39-F1
#
_cell.length_a   1.000
_cell.length_b   1.000
_cell.length_c   1.000
_cell.angle_alpha   90.00
_cell.angle_beta   90.00
_cell.angle_gamma   90.00
#
_symmetry.space_group_name_H-M   'P 1'
#
loop_
_entity.id
_entity.type
_entity.pdbx_description
1 polymer ?
#
loop_
_entity_poly.entity_id
_entity_poly.type
_entity_poly.pdbx_seq_one_letter_code
_entity_poly.pdbx_strand_id
1 'polypeptide(L)'
;MKKTICLLILFYANYAVAQLRVEELTNDSLLKLFICQQTGKQYKNVHFVTGKELKEKKQIAENSIFDSIQSIQKITTDFNNDGKLDLVVSYAERMLFQKYFDGFNITAIVSNPSGNYDVKYLWQRYEHFIGSVVRLLNGDNHFILARLFQEKRKEVVRFDTLNYYQGEFVNVGSKCNKGFDSIKYYTSSNWVSSSYRYSHLTLFANGVIRREDFEMGKKKIYQFQLEQRIFDSINNLICQVNLWKLEDSFEMENIYDAGTSHLVINYKGGVKKIDDYGHWGNFGLGALYKALNRLSSEAQWTLLIPPKIEYQPRKIGKLN
;
A
#
# COMPACT_ATOMS: atom_id res chain seq x y z
N MET A 1 52.79 -5.06 12.27
CA MET A 1 51.77 -4.09 11.79
C MET A 1 50.90 -4.59 10.65
N LYS A 2 51.41 -5.18 9.55
CA LYS A 2 50.58 -5.67 8.43
C LYS A 2 49.52 -6.72 8.81
N LYS A 3 49.81 -7.60 9.78
CA LYS A 3 48.86 -8.64 10.25
C LYS A 3 47.70 -8.07 11.09
N THR A 4 47.92 -6.99 11.83
CA THR A 4 46.89 -6.33 12.67
C THR A 4 45.88 -5.53 11.84
N ILE A 5 46.34 -4.92 10.74
CA ILE A 5 45.49 -4.19 9.80
C ILE A 5 44.58 -5.16 9.02
N CYS A 6 45.06 -6.34 8.61
CA CYS A 6 44.23 -7.37 7.98
C CYS A 6 43.10 -7.87 8.91
N LEU A 7 43.37 -8.01 10.22
CA LEU A 7 42.39 -8.48 11.20
C LEU A 7 41.29 -7.44 11.47
N LEU A 8 41.64 -6.15 11.48
CA LEU A 8 40.67 -5.05 11.58
C LEU A 8 39.82 -4.91 10.31
N ILE A 9 40.40 -5.10 9.11
CA ILE A 9 39.64 -5.10 7.86
C ILE A 9 38.70 -6.31 7.78
N LEU A 10 39.11 -7.49 8.25
CA LEU A 10 38.24 -8.68 8.36
C LEU A 10 37.12 -8.49 9.39
N PHE A 11 37.37 -7.77 10.50
CA PHE A 11 36.32 -7.42 11.45
C PHE A 11 35.33 -6.40 10.90
N TYR A 12 35.80 -5.35 10.20
CA TYR A 12 34.92 -4.35 9.57
C TYR A 12 34.16 -4.90 8.36
N ALA A 13 34.75 -5.83 7.60
CA ALA A 13 34.10 -6.50 6.48
C ALA A 13 33.07 -7.56 6.94
N ASN A 14 33.24 -8.18 8.11
CA ASN A 14 32.21 -9.04 8.72
C ASN A 14 31.19 -8.25 9.57
N TYR A 15 31.52 -7.01 9.94
CA TYR A 15 30.55 -5.98 10.35
C TYR A 15 29.84 -5.33 9.16
N ALA A 16 29.96 -5.89 7.95
CA ALA A 16 28.90 -5.81 6.95
C ALA A 16 27.65 -6.45 7.58
N VAL A 17 26.99 -5.60 8.35
CA VAL A 17 25.85 -5.77 9.26
C VAL A 17 25.17 -7.12 9.08
N ALA A 18 25.47 -8.07 9.98
CA ALA A 18 24.58 -9.21 10.15
C ALA A 18 23.17 -8.65 10.35
N GLN A 19 22.32 -8.85 9.35
CA GLN A 19 20.98 -8.32 9.34
C GLN A 19 20.22 -8.99 10.49
N LEU A 20 19.77 -8.17 11.44
CA LEU A 20 18.96 -8.65 12.56
C LEU A 20 17.78 -9.43 12.00
N ARG A 21 17.45 -10.55 12.65
CA ARG A 21 16.26 -11.35 12.30
C ARG A 21 15.14 -11.09 13.29
N VAL A 22 13.90 -11.40 12.89
CA VAL A 22 12.72 -11.17 13.75
C VAL A 22 12.80 -11.99 15.05
N GLU A 23 13.38 -13.18 15.01
CA GLU A 23 13.59 -14.05 16.17
C GLU A 23 14.53 -13.44 17.23
N GLU A 24 15.38 -12.49 16.83
CA GLU A 24 16.41 -11.87 17.68
C GLU A 24 15.89 -10.62 18.42
N LEU A 25 14.65 -10.18 18.13
CA LEU A 25 14.07 -8.93 18.63
C LEU A 25 13.55 -9.05 20.07
N THR A 26 14.47 -9.29 21.01
CA THR A 26 14.19 -9.57 22.42
C THR A 26 13.80 -8.33 23.25
N ASN A 27 14.05 -7.12 22.75
CA ASN A 27 13.72 -5.87 23.43
C ASN A 27 13.45 -4.73 22.44
N ASP A 28 12.94 -3.61 22.96
CA ASP A 28 12.56 -2.44 22.17
C ASP A 28 13.73 -1.82 21.40
N SER A 29 14.95 -1.79 21.96
CA SER A 29 16.11 -1.23 21.27
C SER A 29 16.46 -2.03 20.01
N LEU A 30 16.41 -3.37 20.09
CA LEU A 30 16.63 -4.24 18.94
C LEU A 30 15.49 -4.15 17.93
N LEU A 31 14.23 -4.13 18.39
CA LEU A 31 13.07 -3.92 17.53
C LEU A 31 13.18 -2.61 16.74
N LYS A 32 13.55 -1.53 17.43
CA LYS A 32 13.73 -0.20 16.86
C LYS A 32 14.89 -0.16 15.86
N LEU A 33 16.02 -0.78 16.18
CA LEU A 33 17.15 -0.91 15.27
C LEU A 33 16.75 -1.67 14.00
N PHE A 34 16.03 -2.80 14.15
CA PHE A 34 15.52 -3.58 13.03
C PHE A 34 14.59 -2.76 12.13
N ILE A 35 13.60 -2.04 12.71
CA ILE A 35 12.71 -1.15 11.94
C ILE A 35 13.54 -0.13 11.14
N CYS A 36 14.55 0.49 11.75
CA CYS A 36 15.41 1.47 11.07
C CYS A 36 16.20 0.86 9.92
N GLN A 37 16.74 -0.36 10.11
CA GLN A 37 17.45 -1.10 9.06
C GLN A 37 16.54 -1.41 7.87
N GLN A 38 15.29 -1.83 8.11
CA GLN A 38 14.38 -2.21 7.04
C GLN A 38 13.71 -1.01 6.35
N THR A 39 13.42 0.06 7.09
CA THR A 39 12.66 1.22 6.57
C THR A 39 13.54 2.40 6.14
N GLY A 40 14.83 2.39 6.49
CA GLY A 40 15.74 3.52 6.29
C GLY A 40 15.47 4.71 7.23
N LYS A 41 14.54 4.58 8.19
CA LYS A 41 14.24 5.64 9.17
C LYS A 41 15.41 5.83 10.14
N GLN A 42 15.55 7.06 10.65
CA GLN A 42 16.58 7.36 11.64
C GLN A 42 16.17 6.83 13.01
N TYR A 43 17.11 6.19 13.72
CA TYR A 43 16.85 5.64 15.06
C TYR A 43 16.20 6.64 16.00
N LYS A 44 16.71 7.87 16.09
CA LYS A 44 16.14 8.89 17.00
C LYS A 44 14.69 9.28 16.68
N ASN A 45 14.19 8.98 15.48
CA ASN A 45 12.84 9.35 15.06
C ASN A 45 11.81 8.24 15.34
N VAL A 46 12.20 6.98 15.58
CA VAL A 46 11.25 5.88 15.80
C VAL A 46 10.91 5.77 17.28
N HIS A 47 9.62 5.83 17.64
CA HIS A 47 9.15 5.80 19.02
C HIS A 47 8.01 4.79 19.21
N PHE A 48 8.07 4.01 20.28
CA PHE A 48 6.96 3.15 20.69
C PHE A 48 6.13 3.91 21.71
N VAL A 49 5.04 4.48 21.20
CA VAL A 49 4.20 5.41 21.95
C VAL A 49 3.14 4.67 22.74
N THR A 50 2.84 5.16 23.93
CA THR A 50 1.75 4.64 24.77
C THR A 50 0.56 5.61 24.73
N GLY A 51 -0.65 5.10 24.96
CA GLY A 51 -1.83 5.97 25.08
C GLY A 51 -1.67 7.06 26.14
N LYS A 52 -1.00 6.76 27.26
CA LYS A 52 -0.65 7.73 28.30
C LYS A 52 0.19 8.89 27.76
N GLU A 53 1.26 8.58 27.02
CA GLU A 53 2.13 9.62 26.44
C GLU A 53 1.37 10.50 25.43
N LEU A 54 0.46 9.91 24.65
CA LEU A 54 -0.36 10.65 23.69
C LEU A 54 -1.34 11.62 24.38
N LYS A 55 -1.89 11.25 25.54
CA LYS A 55 -2.72 12.13 26.38
C LYS A 55 -1.92 13.26 27.02
N GLU A 56 -0.75 12.96 27.59
CA GLU A 56 0.16 13.99 28.14
C GLU A 56 0.54 15.03 27.07
N LYS A 57 0.68 14.57 25.82
CA LYS A 57 0.91 15.42 24.65
C LYS A 57 -0.37 16.01 24.04
N LYS A 58 -1.56 15.76 24.57
CA LYS A 58 -2.85 16.24 24.03
C LYS A 58 -3.08 15.89 22.55
N GLN A 59 -2.53 14.76 22.08
CA GLN A 59 -2.76 14.26 20.71
C GLN A 59 -4.04 13.43 20.61
N ILE A 60 -4.52 12.91 21.74
CA ILE A 60 -5.84 12.30 21.91
C ILE A 60 -6.55 12.89 23.13
N ALA A 61 -7.87 12.71 23.17
CA ALA A 61 -8.68 13.10 24.31
C ALA A 61 -8.32 12.30 25.57
N GLU A 62 -8.53 12.91 26.74
CA GLU A 62 -8.34 12.24 28.05
C GLU A 62 -9.22 10.99 28.20
N ASN A 63 -10.41 11.02 27.61
CA ASN A 63 -11.36 9.91 27.54
C ASN A 63 -11.54 9.50 26.07
N SER A 64 -10.53 8.85 25.50
CA SER A 64 -10.59 8.41 24.10
C SER A 64 -11.27 7.04 24.01
N ILE A 65 -12.04 6.81 22.94
CA ILE A 65 -12.55 5.46 22.65
C ILE A 65 -11.42 4.44 22.49
N PHE A 66 -10.23 4.91 22.09
CA PHE A 66 -9.03 4.09 21.93
C PHE A 66 -8.54 3.48 23.25
N ASP A 67 -8.87 4.07 24.40
CA ASP A 67 -8.50 3.55 25.72
C ASP A 67 -9.12 2.18 26.02
N SER A 68 -10.26 1.88 25.39
CA SER A 68 -10.94 0.59 25.53
C SER A 68 -10.29 -0.52 24.69
N ILE A 69 -9.34 -0.17 23.82
CA ILE A 69 -8.69 -1.10 22.90
C ILE A 69 -7.39 -1.59 23.53
N GLN A 70 -7.33 -2.88 23.81
CA GLN A 70 -6.07 -3.51 24.21
C GLN A 70 -5.15 -3.63 22.99
N SER A 71 -4.35 -2.59 22.75
CA SER A 71 -3.33 -2.59 21.71
C SER A 71 -2.11 -3.40 22.11
N ILE A 72 -1.51 -4.10 21.15
CA ILE A 72 -0.19 -4.67 21.26
C ILE A 72 0.76 -3.93 20.33
N GLN A 73 2.00 -3.76 20.78
CA GLN A 73 3.02 -3.02 20.04
C GLN A 73 3.49 -3.78 18.79
N LYS A 74 3.60 -5.10 18.89
CA LYS A 74 4.07 -5.97 17.81
C LYS A 74 3.37 -7.32 17.79
N ILE A 75 3.30 -7.90 16.59
CA ILE A 75 2.98 -9.31 16.33
C ILE A 75 4.15 -9.92 15.56
N THR A 76 4.52 -11.14 15.92
CA THR A 76 5.47 -11.96 15.15
C THR A 76 4.84 -13.30 14.81
N THR A 77 4.80 -13.65 13.53
CA THR A 77 4.27 -14.92 13.01
C THR A 77 4.78 -15.13 11.59
N ASP A 78 4.63 -16.31 11.02
CA ASP A 78 5.00 -16.60 9.62
C ASP A 78 3.79 -16.32 8.71
N PHE A 79 3.59 -15.06 8.29
CA PHE A 79 2.40 -14.67 7.52
C PHE A 79 2.40 -15.27 6.12
N ASN A 80 3.58 -15.45 5.51
CA ASN A 80 3.73 -15.92 4.14
C ASN A 80 3.93 -17.45 4.03
N ASN A 81 4.02 -18.16 5.16
CA ASN A 81 4.29 -19.60 5.28
C ASN A 81 5.64 -20.02 4.65
N ASP A 82 6.68 -19.20 4.78
CA ASP A 82 8.03 -19.50 4.30
C ASP A 82 8.95 -20.15 5.35
N GLY A 83 8.44 -20.39 6.55
CA GLY A 83 9.15 -20.99 7.68
C GLY A 83 9.98 -20.00 8.51
N LYS A 84 9.88 -18.69 8.24
CA LYS A 84 10.58 -17.63 9.00
C LYS A 84 9.56 -16.72 9.69
N LEU A 85 9.99 -16.05 10.76
CA LEU A 85 9.11 -15.08 11.41
C LEU A 85 9.09 -13.75 10.67
N ASP A 86 7.88 -13.24 10.49
CA ASP A 86 7.59 -11.88 10.06
C ASP A 86 7.22 -11.00 11.26
N LEU A 87 7.16 -9.69 11.01
CA LEU A 87 6.82 -8.69 12.02
C LEU A 87 5.72 -7.76 11.52
N VAL A 88 4.68 -7.54 12.33
CA VAL A 88 3.82 -6.35 12.24
C VAL A 88 4.06 -5.50 13.47
N VAL A 89 4.31 -4.21 13.30
CA VAL A 89 4.66 -3.31 14.40
C VAL A 89 4.00 -1.94 14.25
N SER A 90 3.55 -1.39 15.38
CA SER A 90 3.08 0.00 15.50
C SER A 90 4.16 0.88 16.13
N TYR A 91 4.43 2.02 15.53
CA TYR A 91 5.36 3.02 16.05
C TYR A 91 4.97 4.41 15.59
N ALA A 92 5.45 5.43 16.29
CA ALA A 92 5.35 6.81 15.88
C ALA A 92 6.70 7.35 15.40
N GLU A 93 6.63 8.36 14.56
CA GLU A 93 7.73 9.21 14.19
C GLU A 93 7.71 10.50 14.99
N ARG A 94 8.91 11.03 15.24
CA ARG A 94 9.10 12.34 15.82
C ARG A 94 10.28 13.03 15.17
N MET A 95 10.05 14.19 14.56
CA MET A 95 11.14 15.08 14.21
C MET A 95 11.77 15.71 15.45
N LEU A 96 13.10 15.88 15.38
CA LEU A 96 13.83 16.68 16.36
C LEU A 96 13.16 18.05 16.49
N PHE A 97 13.01 18.52 17.73
CA PHE A 97 12.38 19.80 18.11
C PHE A 97 10.84 19.86 18.09
N GLN A 98 10.15 18.81 17.66
CA GLN A 98 8.69 18.77 17.79
C GLN A 98 8.24 18.30 19.17
N LYS A 99 7.17 18.93 19.68
CA LYS A 99 6.51 18.58 20.95
C LYS A 99 5.64 17.33 20.82
N TYR A 100 5.11 17.10 19.62
CA TYR A 100 4.16 16.05 19.26
C TYR A 100 4.81 15.01 18.34
N PHE A 101 4.18 13.85 18.19
CA PHE A 101 4.51 12.87 17.16
C PHE A 101 3.90 13.31 15.82
N ASP A 102 4.70 13.29 14.75
CA ASP A 102 4.29 13.73 13.42
C ASP A 102 3.72 12.61 12.57
N GLY A 103 4.10 11.35 12.80
CA GLY A 103 3.62 10.22 12.01
C GLY A 103 3.29 9.01 12.84
N PHE A 104 2.11 8.40 12.67
CA PHE A 104 1.78 7.09 13.22
C PHE A 104 1.85 6.05 12.13
N ASN A 105 2.65 5.02 12.36
CA ASN A 105 2.93 3.97 11.40
C ASN A 105 2.45 2.61 11.92
N ILE A 106 1.88 1.83 11.02
CA ILE A 106 1.80 0.37 11.16
C ILE A 106 2.53 -0.20 9.95
N THR A 107 3.58 -0.98 10.21
CA THR A 107 4.42 -1.57 9.18
C THR A 107 4.45 -3.07 9.38
N ALA A 108 4.24 -3.81 8.29
CA ALA A 108 4.58 -5.22 8.22
C ALA A 108 5.92 -5.39 7.50
N ILE A 109 6.76 -6.28 8.02
CA ILE A 109 8.08 -6.61 7.52
C ILE A 109 8.05 -8.13 7.33
N VAL A 110 7.94 -8.55 6.07
CA VAL A 110 7.67 -9.94 5.70
C VAL A 110 8.90 -10.53 5.03
N SER A 111 9.38 -11.69 5.47
CA SER A 111 10.53 -12.33 4.86
C SER A 111 10.29 -12.63 3.39
N ASN A 112 11.37 -12.66 2.62
CA ASN A 112 11.31 -12.98 1.20
C ASN A 112 12.28 -14.11 0.81
N PRO A 113 12.11 -14.71 -0.38
CA PRO A 113 12.94 -15.83 -0.82
C PRO A 113 14.43 -15.50 -0.93
N SER A 114 14.79 -14.21 -1.09
CA SER A 114 16.18 -13.76 -1.13
C SER A 114 16.86 -13.75 0.26
N GLY A 115 16.11 -14.03 1.33
CA GLY A 115 16.60 -13.99 2.70
C GLY A 115 16.55 -12.60 3.36
N ASN A 116 15.96 -11.62 2.67
CA ASN A 116 15.72 -10.27 3.18
C ASN A 116 14.26 -10.15 3.67
N TYR A 117 13.80 -8.91 3.88
CA TYR A 117 12.40 -8.61 4.18
C TYR A 117 11.82 -7.58 3.22
N ASP A 118 10.56 -7.78 2.85
CA ASP A 118 9.72 -6.81 2.16
C ASP A 118 8.99 -5.94 3.18
N VAL A 119 9.12 -4.62 3.03
CA VAL A 119 8.42 -3.65 3.88
C VAL A 119 7.08 -3.28 3.28
N LYS A 120 6.01 -3.47 4.06
CA LYS A 120 4.63 -3.12 3.72
C LYS A 120 4.11 -2.08 4.70
N TYR A 121 3.87 -0.86 4.22
CA TYR A 121 3.22 0.18 5.00
C TYR A 121 1.71 -0.08 5.03
N LEU A 122 1.20 -0.55 6.17
CA LEU A 122 -0.22 -0.82 6.39
C LEU A 122 -0.96 0.45 6.80
N TRP A 123 -0.28 1.33 7.53
CA TRP A 123 -0.84 2.60 7.98
C TRP A 123 0.28 3.63 8.09
N GLN A 124 0.03 4.83 7.59
CA GLN A 124 0.89 5.99 7.79
C GLN A 124 0.01 7.24 7.81
N ARG A 125 -0.04 7.93 8.95
CA ARG A 125 -0.86 9.14 9.11
C ARG A 125 -0.22 10.17 10.01
N TYR A 126 -0.59 11.43 9.76
CA TYR A 126 -0.18 12.56 10.57
C TYR A 126 -1.06 12.77 11.81
N GLU A 127 -0.41 13.26 12.87
CA GLU A 127 -0.90 14.00 14.05
C GLU A 127 -2.02 13.43 14.94
N HIS A 128 -3.09 12.84 14.38
CA HIS A 128 -4.32 12.50 15.14
C HIS A 128 -4.92 11.11 14.86
N PHE A 129 -4.38 10.37 13.89
CA PHE A 129 -4.94 9.09 13.46
C PHE A 129 -4.10 7.91 13.96
N ILE A 130 -4.33 7.52 15.22
CA ILE A 130 -3.63 6.40 15.84
C ILE A 130 -4.02 5.11 15.15
N GLY A 131 -3.01 4.36 14.71
CA GLY A 131 -3.16 2.97 14.34
C GLY A 131 -2.50 2.08 15.40
N SER A 132 -3.13 0.97 15.76
CA SER A 132 -2.46 -0.07 16.54
C SER A 132 -2.86 -1.46 16.10
N VAL A 133 -1.93 -2.38 16.25
CA VAL A 133 -2.21 -3.80 16.19
C VAL A 133 -2.96 -4.20 17.46
N VAL A 134 -4.01 -5.00 17.34
CA VAL A 134 -4.85 -5.41 18.48
C VAL A 134 -4.49 -6.82 18.92
N ARG A 135 -4.57 -7.78 18.01
CA ARG A 135 -4.29 -9.19 18.31
C ARG A 135 -4.03 -9.99 17.05
N LEU A 136 -3.29 -11.09 17.22
CA LEU A 136 -3.29 -12.21 16.29
C LEU A 136 -4.57 -13.05 16.55
N LEU A 137 -5.21 -13.54 15.50
CA LEU A 137 -6.29 -14.52 15.62
C LEU A 137 -5.68 -15.91 15.59
N ASN A 138 -6.00 -16.72 16.60
CA ASN A 138 -5.40 -18.04 16.80
C ASN A 138 -5.54 -18.92 15.55
N GLY A 139 -4.40 -19.38 15.03
CA GLY A 139 -4.32 -20.44 14.01
C GLY A 139 -4.24 -19.98 12.55
N ASP A 140 -4.57 -18.73 12.23
CA ASP A 140 -4.87 -18.36 10.82
C ASP A 140 -3.91 -17.33 10.19
N ASN A 141 -2.80 -16.95 10.83
CA ASN A 141 -1.93 -15.85 10.35
C ASN A 141 -2.70 -14.54 10.07
N HIS A 142 -3.83 -14.37 10.75
CA HIS A 142 -4.70 -13.20 10.65
C HIS A 142 -4.46 -12.30 11.84
N PHE A 143 -4.51 -10.98 11.65
CA PHE A 143 -4.45 -10.03 12.74
C PHE A 143 -5.45 -8.91 12.57
N ILE A 144 -5.81 -8.29 13.68
CA ILE A 144 -6.71 -7.13 13.70
C ILE A 144 -5.91 -5.87 13.88
N LEU A 145 -6.16 -4.89 13.02
CA LEU A 145 -5.76 -3.50 13.20
C LEU A 145 -6.94 -2.69 13.72
N ALA A 146 -6.67 -1.82 14.69
CA ALA A 146 -7.54 -0.73 15.07
C ALA A 146 -6.97 0.57 14.52
N ARG A 147 -7.82 1.37 13.88
CA ARG A 147 -7.47 2.67 13.33
C ARG A 147 -8.46 3.70 13.85
N LEU A 148 -7.95 4.69 14.56
CA LEU A 148 -8.70 5.84 15.05
C LEU A 148 -8.83 6.87 13.93
N PHE A 149 -10.05 7.36 13.74
CA PHE A 149 -10.42 8.42 12.82
C PHE A 149 -11.25 9.48 13.54
N GLN A 150 -11.33 10.65 12.93
CA GLN A 150 -12.36 11.63 13.25
C GLN A 150 -13.34 11.67 12.08
N GLU A 151 -14.63 11.52 12.39
CA GLU A 151 -15.72 11.74 11.44
C GLU A 151 -16.66 12.78 12.06
N LYS A 152 -16.86 13.92 11.40
CA LYS A 152 -17.70 15.03 11.92
C LYS A 152 -17.35 15.41 13.37
N ARG A 153 -16.04 15.47 13.68
CA ARG A 153 -15.47 15.76 15.02
C ARG A 153 -15.77 14.71 16.10
N LYS A 154 -16.21 13.51 15.73
CA LYS A 154 -16.35 12.37 16.64
C LYS A 154 -15.25 11.37 16.40
N GLU A 155 -14.68 10.82 17.48
CA GLU A 155 -13.75 9.70 17.37
C GLU A 155 -14.51 8.46 16.89
N VAL A 156 -14.00 7.84 15.83
CA VAL A 156 -14.50 6.58 15.27
C VAL A 156 -13.33 5.62 15.19
N VAL A 157 -13.56 4.37 15.62
CA VAL A 157 -12.56 3.31 15.48
C VAL A 157 -13.00 2.35 14.41
N ARG A 158 -12.13 2.12 13.43
CA ARG A 158 -12.29 1.06 12.44
C ARG A 158 -11.42 -0.12 12.82
N PHE A 159 -12.01 -1.31 12.77
CA PHE A 159 -11.29 -2.57 12.92
C PHE A 159 -11.18 -3.25 11.56
N ASP A 160 -9.95 -3.61 11.18
CA ASP A 160 -9.67 -4.35 9.96
C ASP A 160 -9.00 -5.67 10.33
N THR A 161 -9.61 -6.79 9.93
CA THR A 161 -8.94 -8.09 10.02
C THR A 161 -8.18 -8.31 8.73
N LEU A 162 -6.86 -8.48 8.82
CA LEU A 162 -5.96 -8.62 7.69
C LEU A 162 -5.35 -10.01 7.63
N ASN A 163 -5.13 -10.47 6.40
CA ASN A 163 -4.36 -11.66 6.08
C ASN A 163 -3.35 -11.37 4.98
N TYR A 164 -2.26 -12.14 4.93
CA TYR A 164 -1.27 -12.02 3.86
C TYR A 164 -1.71 -12.84 2.64
N TYR A 165 -1.77 -12.19 1.49
CA TYR A 165 -2.27 -12.77 0.25
C TYR A 165 -1.48 -12.21 -0.93
N GLN A 166 -0.81 -13.11 -1.67
CA GLN A 166 -0.08 -12.78 -2.90
C GLN A 166 0.90 -11.60 -2.76
N GLY A 167 1.63 -11.55 -1.65
CA GLY A 167 2.65 -10.52 -1.44
C GLY A 167 2.12 -9.23 -0.80
N GLU A 168 0.83 -9.13 -0.48
CA GLU A 168 0.23 -7.96 0.15
C GLU A 168 -0.68 -8.38 1.32
N PHE A 169 -0.96 -7.45 2.24
CA PHE A 169 -2.01 -7.67 3.24
C PHE A 169 -3.34 -7.18 2.70
N VAL A 170 -4.38 -8.01 2.81
CA VAL A 170 -5.74 -7.67 2.35
C VAL A 170 -6.73 -7.89 3.49
N ASN A 171 -7.89 -7.24 3.41
CA ASN A 171 -8.98 -7.50 4.36
C ASN A 171 -9.48 -8.94 4.18
N VAL A 172 -9.74 -9.63 5.30
CA VAL A 172 -10.41 -10.94 5.28
C VAL A 172 -11.82 -10.74 4.71
N GLY A 173 -12.02 -11.19 3.48
CA GLY A 173 -13.24 -11.02 2.71
C GLY A 173 -14.15 -12.24 2.74
N SER A 174 -15.44 -12.01 2.46
CA SER A 174 -16.38 -13.09 2.16
C SER A 174 -16.20 -13.59 0.73
N LYS A 175 -16.50 -14.87 0.48
CA LYS A 175 -16.46 -15.52 -0.85
C LYS A 175 -16.98 -14.61 -1.97
N CYS A 176 -16.23 -14.58 -3.06
CA CYS A 176 -16.59 -13.94 -4.32
C CYS A 176 -17.93 -14.48 -4.83
N ASN A 177 -18.88 -13.60 -5.10
CA ASN A 177 -20.23 -14.00 -5.53
C ASN A 177 -20.61 -13.46 -6.91
N LYS A 178 -19.74 -12.68 -7.57
CA LYS A 178 -20.00 -12.14 -8.92
C LYS A 178 -18.74 -12.16 -9.78
N GLY A 179 -18.81 -12.86 -10.92
CA GLY A 179 -17.81 -12.75 -11.97
C GLY A 179 -17.95 -11.42 -12.73
N PHE A 180 -16.83 -10.85 -13.17
CA PHE A 180 -16.79 -9.65 -13.98
C PHE A 180 -16.58 -9.99 -15.46
N ASP A 181 -17.00 -9.09 -16.36
CA ASP A 181 -16.67 -9.10 -17.79
C ASP A 181 -15.43 -8.25 -18.06
N SER A 182 -15.32 -7.10 -17.37
CA SER A 182 -14.11 -6.27 -17.38
C SER A 182 -13.95 -5.39 -16.14
N ILE A 183 -12.71 -5.03 -15.84
CA ILE A 183 -12.35 -4.03 -14.85
C ILE A 183 -11.51 -2.98 -15.55
N LYS A 184 -12.00 -1.74 -15.55
CA LYS A 184 -11.25 -0.58 -16.00
C LYS A 184 -10.70 0.17 -14.79
N TYR A 185 -9.42 0.51 -14.84
CA TYR A 185 -8.71 1.25 -13.82
C TYR A 185 -7.95 2.42 -14.45
N TYR A 186 -8.03 3.58 -13.81
CA TYR A 186 -7.24 4.75 -14.16
C TYR A 186 -7.09 5.66 -12.95
N THR A 187 -6.12 6.55 -12.99
CA THR A 187 -5.95 7.58 -11.97
C THR A 187 -6.21 8.95 -12.55
N SER A 188 -6.78 9.83 -11.72
CA SER A 188 -6.77 11.27 -11.95
C SER A 188 -5.97 11.94 -10.85
N SER A 189 -5.50 13.16 -11.07
CA SER A 189 -5.01 14.00 -10.00
C SER A 189 -5.36 15.45 -10.31
N ASN A 190 -5.45 16.27 -9.27
CA ASN A 190 -5.66 17.71 -9.42
C ASN A 190 -4.58 18.32 -10.34
N TRP A 191 -3.35 17.79 -10.30
CA TRP A 191 -2.25 18.14 -11.19
C TRP A 191 -2.32 17.48 -12.57
N VAL A 192 -2.94 16.31 -12.71
CA VAL A 192 -3.08 15.60 -14.00
C VAL A 192 -4.01 16.33 -14.95
N SER A 193 -4.92 17.18 -14.45
CA SER A 193 -5.64 18.16 -15.30
C SER A 193 -4.69 19.07 -16.10
N SER A 194 -3.45 19.26 -15.63
CA SER A 194 -2.37 19.96 -16.34
C SER A 194 -1.42 19.03 -17.11
N SER A 195 -1.45 17.72 -16.86
CA SER A 195 -0.65 16.75 -17.61
C SER A 195 -1.41 16.25 -18.83
N TYR A 196 -0.90 16.56 -20.01
CA TYR A 196 -1.46 16.11 -21.30
C TYR A 196 -1.41 14.58 -21.51
N ARG A 197 -0.99 13.80 -20.51
CA ARG A 197 -0.75 12.35 -20.57
C ARG A 197 -1.50 11.62 -19.46
N TYR A 198 -2.37 10.69 -19.82
CA TYR A 198 -3.02 9.76 -18.90
C TYR A 198 -3.29 8.43 -19.57
N SER A 199 -3.46 7.38 -18.76
CA SER A 199 -3.64 6.01 -19.24
C SER A 199 -4.86 5.37 -18.58
N HIS A 200 -5.62 4.62 -19.37
CA HIS A 200 -6.64 3.71 -18.86
C HIS A 200 -6.18 2.27 -19.04
N LEU A 201 -6.26 1.47 -17.99
CA LEU A 201 -6.04 0.03 -18.02
C LEU A 201 -7.39 -0.67 -18.01
N THR A 202 -7.59 -1.69 -18.84
CA THR A 202 -8.79 -2.54 -18.81
C THR A 202 -8.36 -4.00 -18.82
N LEU A 203 -8.72 -4.74 -17.77
CA LEU A 203 -8.59 -6.19 -17.67
C LEU A 203 -9.92 -6.84 -18.07
N PHE A 204 -9.90 -7.73 -19.05
CA PHE A 204 -11.07 -8.50 -19.48
C PHE A 204 -11.10 -9.87 -18.82
N ALA A 205 -12.29 -10.46 -18.70
CA ALA A 205 -12.52 -11.76 -18.07
C ALA A 205 -11.82 -12.95 -18.77
N ASN A 206 -11.36 -12.75 -20.01
CA ASN A 206 -10.58 -13.72 -20.76
C ASN A 206 -9.06 -13.55 -20.59
N GLY A 207 -8.62 -12.67 -19.68
CA GLY A 207 -7.20 -12.41 -19.43
C GLY A 207 -6.53 -11.48 -20.43
N VAL A 208 -7.25 -10.97 -21.44
CA VAL A 208 -6.74 -9.86 -22.26
C VAL A 208 -6.65 -8.62 -21.38
N ILE A 209 -5.55 -7.89 -21.49
CA ILE A 209 -5.40 -6.57 -20.88
C ILE A 209 -5.12 -5.52 -21.95
N ARG A 210 -5.79 -4.38 -21.83
CA ARG A 210 -5.69 -3.25 -22.75
C ARG A 210 -5.25 -2.01 -22.01
N ARG A 211 -4.27 -1.29 -22.56
CA ARG A 211 -3.88 0.04 -22.10
C ARG A 211 -4.20 1.08 -23.17
N GLU A 212 -4.95 2.10 -22.81
CA GLU A 212 -5.25 3.24 -23.67
C GLU A 212 -4.49 4.46 -23.15
N ASP A 213 -3.47 4.88 -23.88
CA ASP A 213 -2.67 6.06 -23.54
C ASP A 213 -3.18 7.26 -24.33
N PHE A 214 -3.45 8.36 -23.63
CA PHE A 214 -3.92 9.61 -24.21
C PHE A 214 -2.82 10.65 -24.04
N GLU A 215 -2.33 11.20 -25.15
CA GLU A 215 -1.24 12.16 -25.16
C GLU A 215 -1.57 13.30 -26.14
N MET A 216 -1.82 14.52 -25.64
CA MET A 216 -2.13 15.70 -26.47
C MET A 216 -3.23 15.43 -27.51
N GLY A 217 -4.32 14.78 -27.09
CA GLY A 217 -5.43 14.40 -27.97
C GLY A 217 -5.18 13.16 -28.85
N LYS A 218 -3.95 12.63 -28.88
CA LYS A 218 -3.64 11.38 -29.58
C LYS A 218 -3.90 10.19 -28.66
N LYS A 219 -4.62 9.20 -29.17
CA LYS A 219 -4.86 7.93 -28.49
C LYS A 219 -3.95 6.85 -29.06
N LYS A 220 -3.25 6.12 -28.19
CA LYS A 220 -2.52 4.89 -28.51
C LYS A 220 -3.15 3.75 -27.74
N ILE A 221 -3.38 2.62 -28.40
CA ILE A 221 -3.95 1.43 -27.75
C ILE A 221 -2.94 0.30 -27.79
N TYR A 222 -2.65 -0.24 -26.63
CA TYR A 222 -1.79 -1.39 -26.44
C TYR A 222 -2.60 -2.55 -25.89
N GLN A 223 -2.24 -3.78 -26.25
CA GLN A 223 -2.78 -4.97 -25.60
C GLN A 223 -1.74 -6.08 -25.49
N PHE A 224 -2.03 -7.03 -24.61
CA PHE A 224 -1.45 -8.37 -24.64
C PHE A 224 -2.37 -9.35 -23.89
N GLN A 225 -2.08 -10.64 -24.01
CA GLN A 225 -2.75 -11.71 -23.27
C GLN A 225 -1.93 -12.04 -22.01
N LEU A 226 -2.55 -11.96 -20.83
CA LEU A 226 -1.89 -12.40 -19.60
C LEU A 226 -1.64 -13.90 -19.62
N GLU A 227 -0.51 -14.32 -19.06
CA GLU A 227 -0.31 -15.71 -18.68
C GLU A 227 -1.42 -16.14 -17.71
N GLN A 228 -1.96 -17.34 -17.91
CA GLN A 228 -3.09 -17.84 -17.13
C GLN A 228 -2.85 -17.73 -15.61
N ARG A 229 -1.65 -18.09 -15.13
CA ARG A 229 -1.29 -18.00 -13.71
C ARG A 229 -1.37 -16.57 -13.16
N ILE A 230 -1.01 -15.57 -13.95
CA ILE A 230 -1.04 -14.16 -13.55
C ILE A 230 -2.50 -13.69 -13.54
N PHE A 231 -3.27 -14.05 -14.56
CA PHE A 231 -4.70 -13.75 -14.61
C PHE A 231 -5.46 -14.37 -13.42
N ASP A 232 -5.26 -15.66 -13.14
CA ASP A 232 -5.88 -16.35 -12.02
C ASP A 232 -5.51 -15.69 -10.69
N SER A 233 -4.25 -15.28 -10.55
CA SER A 233 -3.76 -14.54 -9.38
C SER A 233 -4.57 -13.27 -9.15
N ILE A 234 -4.68 -12.40 -10.17
CA ILE A 234 -5.43 -11.13 -10.09
C ILE A 234 -6.93 -11.38 -9.90
N ASN A 235 -7.50 -12.35 -10.60
CA ASN A 235 -8.90 -12.71 -10.48
C ASN A 235 -9.24 -13.16 -9.06
N ASN A 236 -8.37 -13.98 -8.44
CA ASN A 236 -8.53 -14.40 -7.06
C ASN A 236 -8.41 -13.21 -6.10
N LEU A 237 -7.47 -12.28 -6.33
CA LEU A 237 -7.38 -11.03 -5.56
C LEU A 237 -8.68 -10.22 -5.65
N ILE A 238 -9.18 -9.93 -6.85
CA ILE A 238 -10.47 -9.24 -7.07
C ILE A 238 -11.59 -9.92 -6.28
N CYS A 239 -11.61 -11.25 -6.32
CA CYS A 239 -12.56 -12.06 -5.60
C CYS A 239 -12.43 -11.95 -4.07
N GLN A 240 -11.21 -11.90 -3.52
CA GLN A 240 -10.96 -11.65 -2.10
C GLN A 240 -11.40 -10.25 -1.67
N VAL A 241 -11.13 -9.22 -2.50
CA VAL A 241 -11.52 -7.83 -2.21
C VAL A 241 -13.05 -7.66 -2.20
N ASN A 242 -13.78 -8.45 -2.99
CA ASN A 242 -15.23 -8.39 -3.11
C ASN A 242 -15.74 -6.98 -3.46
N LEU A 243 -15.24 -6.45 -4.59
CA LEU A 243 -15.48 -5.07 -5.04
C LEU A 243 -16.97 -4.67 -5.10
N TRP A 244 -17.88 -5.63 -5.29
CA TRP A 244 -19.32 -5.37 -5.31
C TRP A 244 -19.87 -4.87 -3.96
N LYS A 245 -19.30 -5.33 -2.84
CA LYS A 245 -19.74 -4.98 -1.49
C LYS A 245 -19.10 -3.69 -0.95
N LEU A 246 -18.10 -3.16 -1.65
CA LEU A 246 -17.43 -1.94 -1.21
C LEU A 246 -18.32 -0.72 -1.42
N GLU A 247 -18.03 0.34 -0.67
CA GLU A 247 -18.61 1.66 -0.90
C GLU A 247 -18.25 2.18 -2.30
N ASP A 248 -19.09 3.07 -2.85
CA ASP A 248 -18.85 3.67 -4.17
C ASP A 248 -17.73 4.72 -4.14
N SER A 249 -17.42 5.26 -2.96
CA SER A 249 -16.43 6.32 -2.80
C SER A 249 -15.65 6.15 -1.50
N PHE A 250 -14.34 6.34 -1.56
CA PHE A 250 -13.46 6.47 -0.41
C PHE A 250 -12.76 7.82 -0.47
N GLU A 251 -12.79 8.57 0.63
CA GLU A 251 -12.20 9.89 0.70
C GLU A 251 -11.34 10.06 1.94
N MET A 252 -10.29 10.87 1.80
CA MET A 252 -9.48 11.33 2.91
C MET A 252 -9.92 12.70 3.36
N GLU A 253 -10.34 12.80 4.63
CA GLU A 253 -10.50 14.10 5.25
C GLU A 253 -9.15 14.84 5.33
N ASN A 254 -9.15 16.14 5.04
CA ASN A 254 -8.03 17.06 5.21
C ASN A 254 -6.78 16.77 4.36
N ILE A 255 -6.88 15.95 3.31
CA ILE A 255 -5.86 15.94 2.26
C ILE A 255 -6.36 16.74 1.08
N TYR A 256 -5.61 17.79 0.75
CA TYR A 256 -5.78 18.55 -0.46
C TYR A 256 -4.68 18.09 -1.42
N ASP A 257 -5.02 17.86 -2.68
CA ASP A 257 -4.10 17.49 -3.77
C ASP A 257 -3.66 16.02 -3.89
N ALA A 258 -4.41 15.08 -3.34
CA ALA A 258 -4.21 13.66 -3.66
C ALA A 258 -4.73 13.31 -5.07
N GLY A 259 -4.14 12.25 -5.65
CA GLY A 259 -4.72 11.60 -6.83
C GLY A 259 -5.94 10.75 -6.46
N THR A 260 -6.82 10.51 -7.42
CA THR A 260 -7.99 9.62 -7.28
C THR A 260 -7.75 8.35 -8.09
N SER A 261 -7.91 7.18 -7.48
CA SER A 261 -8.09 5.91 -8.20
C SER A 261 -9.54 5.80 -8.66
N HIS A 262 -9.75 5.46 -9.92
CA HIS A 262 -11.07 5.19 -10.47
C HIS A 262 -11.14 3.75 -10.94
N LEU A 263 -12.10 2.98 -10.42
CA LEU A 263 -12.41 1.63 -10.89
C LEU A 263 -13.83 1.58 -11.45
N VAL A 264 -13.95 1.01 -12.64
CA VAL A 264 -15.25 0.70 -13.26
C VAL A 264 -15.28 -0.79 -13.54
N ILE A 265 -16.13 -1.51 -12.81
CA ILE A 265 -16.28 -2.95 -12.93
C ILE A 265 -17.59 -3.25 -13.65
N ASN A 266 -17.48 -3.89 -14.82
CA ASN A 266 -18.62 -4.43 -15.54
C ASN A 266 -18.84 -5.87 -15.09
N TYR A 267 -19.91 -6.11 -14.33
CA TYR A 267 -20.38 -7.44 -13.96
C TYR A 267 -21.43 -7.92 -14.95
N LYS A 268 -21.62 -9.24 -15.01
CA LYS A 268 -22.78 -9.84 -15.69
C LYS A 268 -24.08 -9.34 -15.03
N GLY A 269 -24.70 -8.31 -15.61
CA GLY A 269 -25.94 -7.70 -15.13
C GLY A 269 -25.80 -6.38 -14.34
N GLY A 270 -24.62 -5.74 -14.30
CA GLY A 270 -24.52 -4.41 -13.69
C GLY A 270 -23.13 -3.79 -13.74
N VAL A 271 -23.06 -2.47 -13.48
CA VAL A 271 -21.80 -1.72 -13.43
C VAL A 271 -21.61 -1.19 -12.02
N LYS A 272 -20.42 -1.40 -11.45
CA LYS A 272 -19.98 -0.79 -10.18
C LYS A 272 -18.90 0.23 -10.49
N LYS A 273 -18.96 1.39 -9.84
CA LYS A 273 -17.91 2.39 -9.88
C LYS A 273 -17.38 2.60 -8.46
N ILE A 274 -16.07 2.70 -8.33
CA ILE A 274 -15.40 2.99 -7.06
C ILE A 274 -14.42 4.12 -7.33
N ASP A 275 -14.61 5.23 -6.65
CA ASP A 275 -13.69 6.36 -6.64
C ASP A 275 -12.96 6.39 -5.30
N ASP A 276 -11.63 6.46 -5.32
CA ASP A 276 -10.80 6.35 -4.12
C ASP A 276 -9.75 7.45 -4.09
N TYR A 277 -10.11 8.53 -3.39
CA TYR A 277 -9.29 9.72 -3.25
C TYR A 277 -8.13 9.47 -2.28
N GLY A 278 -6.93 9.54 -2.83
CA GLY A 278 -5.66 9.26 -2.15
C GLY A 278 -5.20 7.80 -2.21
N HIS A 279 -5.93 6.92 -2.90
CA HIS A 279 -5.60 5.50 -3.03
C HIS A 279 -5.60 4.72 -1.70
N TRP A 280 -6.53 5.07 -0.80
CA TRP A 280 -6.54 4.54 0.57
C TRP A 280 -7.53 3.41 0.80
N GLY A 281 -8.66 3.44 0.10
CA GLY A 281 -9.70 2.41 0.06
C GLY A 281 -9.78 1.50 1.29
N ASN A 282 -9.86 0.21 1.02
CA ASN A 282 -9.48 -0.83 1.98
C ASN A 282 -8.16 -1.47 1.53
N PHE A 283 -7.57 -2.31 2.37
CA PHE A 283 -6.28 -2.96 2.09
C PHE A 283 -6.33 -3.80 0.81
N GLY A 284 -7.48 -4.43 0.54
CA GLY A 284 -7.72 -5.18 -0.69
C GLY A 284 -7.66 -4.31 -1.96
N LEU A 285 -8.31 -3.14 -1.95
CA LEU A 285 -8.27 -2.18 -3.05
C LEU A 285 -6.83 -1.70 -3.32
N GLY A 286 -6.10 -1.33 -2.26
CA GLY A 286 -4.70 -0.94 -2.38
C GLY A 286 -3.83 -2.02 -3.01
N ALA A 287 -4.02 -3.28 -2.61
CA ALA A 287 -3.33 -4.43 -3.23
C ALA A 287 -3.70 -4.59 -4.71
N LEU A 288 -4.98 -4.45 -5.06
CA LEU A 288 -5.44 -4.51 -6.45
C LEU A 288 -4.82 -3.40 -7.31
N TYR A 289 -4.75 -2.17 -6.81
CA TYR A 289 -4.14 -1.05 -7.54
C TYR A 289 -2.66 -1.31 -7.80
N LYS A 290 -1.93 -1.81 -6.80
CA LYS A 290 -0.52 -2.20 -6.97
C LYS A 290 -0.37 -3.29 -8.02
N ALA A 291 -1.22 -4.31 -8.00
CA ALA A 291 -1.21 -5.38 -9.00
C ALA A 291 -1.45 -4.83 -10.41
N LEU A 292 -2.48 -4.01 -10.61
CA LEU A 292 -2.81 -3.40 -11.89
C LEU A 292 -1.71 -2.43 -12.38
N ASN A 293 -1.12 -1.65 -11.48
CA ASN A 293 0.00 -0.76 -11.78
C ASN A 293 1.23 -1.55 -12.24
N ARG A 294 1.59 -2.65 -11.57
CA ARG A 294 2.71 -3.52 -11.98
C ARG A 294 2.52 -4.07 -13.39
N LEU A 295 1.31 -4.54 -13.73
CA LEU A 295 0.99 -4.97 -15.10
C LEU A 295 1.20 -3.84 -16.11
N SER A 296 0.85 -2.61 -15.73
CA SER A 296 1.05 -1.44 -16.60
C SER A 296 2.53 -1.19 -16.91
N SER A 297 3.40 -1.31 -15.90
CA SER A 297 4.83 -0.97 -15.99
C SER A 297 5.76 -2.09 -16.46
N GLU A 298 5.44 -3.35 -16.14
CA GLU A 298 6.36 -4.48 -16.33
C GLU A 298 6.04 -5.32 -17.59
N ALA A 299 4.83 -5.17 -18.14
CA ALA A 299 4.41 -5.99 -19.26
C ALA A 299 5.02 -5.56 -20.61
N GLN A 300 5.16 -6.54 -21.50
CA GLN A 300 5.52 -6.32 -22.90
C GLN A 300 4.26 -6.04 -23.72
N TRP A 301 4.09 -4.79 -24.13
CA TRP A 301 2.90 -4.29 -24.80
C TRP A 301 2.98 -4.39 -26.32
N THR A 302 1.92 -4.88 -26.97
CA THR A 302 1.77 -4.79 -28.44
C THR A 302 0.89 -3.61 -28.82
N LEU A 303 1.38 -2.71 -29.68
CA LEU A 303 0.60 -1.59 -30.20
C LEU A 303 -0.43 -2.08 -31.23
N LEU A 304 -1.71 -1.76 -31.00
CA LEU A 304 -2.81 -2.13 -31.90
C LEU A 304 -3.20 -1.03 -32.88
N ILE A 305 -3.24 0.21 -32.40
CA ILE A 305 -3.66 1.36 -33.20
C ILE A 305 -2.53 2.39 -33.14
N PRO A 306 -1.77 2.59 -34.24
CA PRO A 306 -0.84 3.70 -34.30
C PRO A 306 -1.62 5.02 -34.32
N PRO A 307 -1.05 6.11 -33.77
CA PRO A 307 -1.71 7.40 -33.81
C PRO A 307 -1.99 7.77 -35.28
N LYS A 308 -3.25 8.11 -35.60
CA LYS A 308 -3.56 8.73 -36.89
C LYS A 308 -2.73 10.01 -36.97
N ILE A 309 -1.79 10.07 -37.91
CA ILE A 309 -1.09 11.30 -38.23
C ILE A 309 -2.09 12.14 -39.02
N GLU A 310 -2.88 12.97 -38.34
CA GLU A 310 -3.58 14.05 -39.03
C GLU A 310 -2.52 15.05 -39.50
N TYR A 311 -2.20 14.97 -40.79
CA TYR A 311 -1.40 15.97 -41.46
C TYR A 311 -2.21 17.27 -41.44
N GLN A 312 -1.90 18.17 -40.52
CA GLN A 312 -2.34 19.56 -40.60
C GLN A 312 -1.44 20.20 -41.67
N PRO A 313 -1.92 20.44 -42.91
CA PRO A 313 -1.11 21.17 -43.88
C PRO A 313 -0.75 22.51 -43.26
N ARG A 314 0.55 22.80 -43.14
CA ARG A 314 1.00 24.15 -42.80
C ARG A 314 0.32 25.09 -43.79
N LYS A 315 -0.55 25.98 -43.29
CA LYS A 315 -0.96 27.15 -44.05
C LYS A 315 0.32 27.96 -44.29
N ILE A 316 0.93 27.78 -45.45
CA ILE A 316 1.97 28.68 -45.94
C ILE A 316 1.24 30.01 -46.10
N GLY A 317 1.47 30.93 -45.16
CA GLY A 317 1.00 32.30 -45.28
C GLY A 317 1.54 32.84 -46.60
N LYS A 318 0.63 33.34 -47.46
CA LYS A 318 1.06 34.12 -48.62
C LYS A 318 1.83 35.32 -48.08
N LEU A 319 3.11 35.41 -48.45
CA LEU A 319 3.87 36.65 -48.33
C LEU A 319 3.18 37.65 -49.25
N ASN A 320 2.61 38.71 -48.67
CA ASN A 320 2.17 39.90 -49.40
C ASN A 320 3.31 40.89 -49.48
#